data_AF-A0A1R1JV91-F1
#
_entry.id   AF-A0A1R1JV91-F1
#
_cell.length_a   1.000
_cell.length_b   1.000
_cell.length_c   1.000
_cell.angle_alpha   90.00
_cell.angle_beta   90.00
_cell.angle_gamma   90.00
#
_symmetry.space_group_name_H-M   'P 1'
#
loop_
_entity.id
_entity.type
_entity.pdbx_description
1 polymer ?
#
loop_
_entity_poly.entity_id
_entity_poly.type
_entity_poly.pdbx_seq_one_letter_code
_entity_poly.pdbx_strand_id
1 'polypeptide(L)'
;MNDVHATAAPLRGWRAFGRLCRQFGLSAVLALTAAWPAGAAQRDPSIAAAPRAEIPARDQQALATIARQYQAAKGEADRTGAMQALAELLWTASFLPQRRQGGVTLPDELLQAMGRDLAGNVPQARMQALARVLAVLDASGRAAMAAPLLGHLRQSPTEPARAAARTALWSATRGAPEQLFQAIRDTRDERMLGDLAQVARGASLPADVRQKLDAAGAASTSPAVRVQIAQALGPGASGYGDVVRGLIAELEAAPSDEARERIIVTLGGFAKPDDAIARAMIDAVSRSRAPSRVTWRALAQAGPAGLLYLAASVKKESDAARLVDKATMLAAVAGESGPLPATIAPAVLDAAISARLRSDDPLLRSSVQALLIRSGPAAVAPIRQALERAAPGQARDDLAAALARLDAS
;
A
#
# COMPACT_ATOMS: atom_id res chain seq x y z
N MET A 1 -48.04 33.60 21.95
CA MET A 1 -48.35 32.98 20.65
C MET A 1 -47.12 32.17 20.29
N ASN A 2 -47.15 30.87 20.59
CA ASN A 2 -46.00 29.99 20.53
C ASN A 2 -46.04 29.11 19.28
N ASP A 3 -44.97 29.23 18.51
CA ASP A 3 -44.13 28.21 17.86
C ASP A 3 -44.74 26.87 17.40
N VAL A 4 -44.53 26.67 16.10
CA VAL A 4 -44.77 25.45 15.34
C VAL A 4 -43.59 24.48 15.52
N HIS A 5 -43.93 23.23 15.82
CA HIS A 5 -43.03 22.08 15.90
C HIS A 5 -42.34 21.77 14.56
N ALA A 6 -41.02 21.58 14.60
CA ALA A 6 -40.28 20.81 13.59
C ALA A 6 -39.60 19.61 14.25
N THR A 7 -40.00 18.42 13.82
CA THR A 7 -39.49 17.10 14.19
C THR A 7 -38.06 16.90 13.68
N ALA A 8 -37.14 16.50 14.56
CA ALA A 8 -35.78 16.13 14.19
C ALA A 8 -35.42 14.73 14.73
N ALA A 9 -35.10 13.81 13.82
CA ALA A 9 -34.19 12.67 14.00
C ALA A 9 -33.93 12.00 12.61
N PRO A 10 -32.76 11.35 12.34
CA PRO A 10 -31.83 10.80 13.34
C PRO A 10 -30.31 11.03 13.09
N LEU A 11 -29.58 11.41 14.14
CA LEU A 11 -28.11 11.59 14.22
C LEU A 11 -27.33 10.29 14.59
N ARG A 12 -27.78 9.10 14.18
CA ARG A 12 -27.17 7.82 14.63
C ARG A 12 -26.11 7.22 13.70
N GLY A 13 -25.93 7.70 12.46
CA GLY A 13 -24.94 7.14 11.52
C GLY A 13 -23.48 7.59 11.73
N TRP A 14 -23.25 8.75 12.32
CA TRP A 14 -21.94 9.43 12.30
C TRP A 14 -20.94 8.91 13.34
N ARG A 15 -21.43 8.31 14.44
CA ARG A 15 -20.58 7.73 15.51
C ARG A 15 -20.06 6.32 15.18
N ALA A 16 -20.67 5.63 14.22
CA ALA A 16 -20.20 4.32 13.73
C ALA A 16 -19.08 4.48 12.69
N PHE A 17 -19.15 5.50 11.84
CA PHE A 17 -18.12 5.84 10.85
C PHE A 17 -16.80 6.29 11.51
N GLY A 18 -16.87 7.12 12.56
CA GLY A 18 -15.69 7.60 13.29
C GLY A 18 -14.83 6.51 13.97
N ARG A 19 -15.40 5.34 14.31
CA ARG A 19 -14.61 4.21 14.85
C ARG A 19 -13.93 3.37 13.77
N LEU A 20 -14.48 3.39 12.57
CA LEU A 20 -13.93 2.74 11.38
C LEU A 20 -12.62 3.42 10.90
N CYS A 21 -12.48 4.70 11.20
CA CYS A 21 -11.41 5.58 10.74
C CYS A 21 -10.06 5.42 11.44
N ARG A 22 -9.99 4.87 12.66
CA ARG A 22 -8.70 4.53 13.30
C ARG A 22 -7.99 3.34 12.64
N GLN A 23 -8.72 2.56 11.83
CA GLN A 23 -8.29 1.26 11.29
C GLN A 23 -7.70 1.33 9.87
N PHE A 24 -7.92 2.45 9.15
CA PHE A 24 -7.41 2.66 7.80
C PHE A 24 -5.92 3.03 7.76
N GLY A 25 -5.34 3.56 8.83
CA GLY A 25 -3.93 4.02 8.84
C GLY A 25 -2.90 2.93 8.52
N LEU A 26 -3.14 1.68 8.92
CA LEU A 26 -2.24 0.54 8.65
C LEU A 26 -2.58 -0.21 7.35
N SER A 27 -3.87 -0.27 7.00
CA SER A 27 -4.35 -0.91 5.76
C SER A 27 -4.03 -0.03 4.53
N ALA A 28 -4.09 1.29 4.69
CA ALA A 28 -3.66 2.26 3.69
C ALA A 28 -2.16 2.13 3.42
N VAL A 29 -1.30 1.95 4.44
CA VAL A 29 0.15 1.79 4.22
C VAL A 29 0.48 0.59 3.33
N LEU A 30 -0.20 -0.55 3.49
CA LEU A 30 -0.02 -1.73 2.63
C LEU A 30 -0.67 -1.58 1.25
N ALA A 31 -1.87 -0.98 1.16
CA ALA A 31 -2.53 -0.70 -0.12
C ALA A 31 -1.80 0.39 -0.93
N LEU A 32 -1.07 1.28 -0.27
CA LEU A 32 -0.28 2.33 -0.88
C LEU A 32 1.10 1.82 -1.33
N THR A 33 1.66 0.74 -0.77
CA THR A 33 2.90 0.09 -1.29
C THR A 33 2.69 -0.76 -2.55
N ALA A 34 1.44 -0.92 -2.99
CA ALA A 34 1.05 -1.86 -4.02
C ALA A 34 0.91 -1.17 -5.39
N ALA A 35 1.99 -0.61 -5.93
CA ALA A 35 2.08 -0.47 -7.37
C ALA A 35 2.09 -1.89 -7.97
N TRP A 36 1.06 -2.23 -8.75
CA TRP A 36 1.22 -3.27 -9.77
C TRP A 36 2.45 -2.85 -10.60
N PRO A 37 3.42 -3.73 -10.90
CA PRO A 37 4.50 -3.34 -11.79
C PRO A 37 3.87 -2.95 -13.13
N ALA A 38 3.78 -1.64 -13.38
CA ALA A 38 3.40 -1.10 -14.67
C ALA A 38 4.52 -1.52 -15.63
N GLY A 39 4.22 -2.50 -16.49
CA GLY A 39 5.21 -3.15 -17.33
C GLY A 39 5.91 -4.31 -16.63
N ALA A 40 5.25 -5.46 -16.55
CA ALA A 40 6.00 -6.67 -16.85
C ALA A 40 6.42 -6.54 -18.32
N ALA A 41 7.61 -5.99 -18.57
CA ALA A 41 8.30 -6.26 -19.82
C ALA A 41 8.20 -7.77 -20.03
N GLN A 42 7.79 -8.15 -21.24
CA GLN A 42 7.73 -9.54 -21.69
C GLN A 42 9.04 -10.20 -21.23
N ARG A 43 8.94 -11.15 -20.28
CA ARG A 43 10.12 -11.81 -19.71
C ARG A 43 10.93 -12.34 -20.87
N ASP A 44 12.19 -11.92 -20.96
CA ASP A 44 13.14 -12.57 -21.83
C ASP A 44 13.17 -14.05 -21.42
N PRO A 45 12.71 -14.99 -22.28
CA PRO A 45 12.63 -16.41 -21.94
C PRO A 45 14.01 -17.03 -21.74
N SER A 46 15.09 -16.28 -22.02
CA SER A 46 16.48 -16.71 -21.81
C SER A 46 16.99 -16.55 -20.35
N ILE A 47 16.26 -15.83 -19.48
CA ILE A 47 16.58 -15.83 -18.04
C ILE A 47 16.02 -17.11 -17.43
N ALA A 48 16.83 -18.17 -17.43
CA ALA A 48 16.56 -19.39 -16.69
C ALA A 48 16.11 -19.02 -15.27
N ALA A 49 14.95 -19.53 -14.86
CA ALA A 49 14.49 -19.39 -13.48
C ALA A 49 15.63 -19.85 -12.57
N ALA A 50 16.17 -18.93 -11.76
CA ALA A 50 17.19 -19.28 -10.80
C ALA A 50 16.71 -20.50 -10.01
N PRO A 51 17.54 -21.56 -9.86
CA PRO A 51 17.11 -22.79 -9.23
C PRO A 51 16.49 -22.48 -7.86
N ARG A 52 15.41 -23.18 -7.52
CA ARG A 52 14.71 -23.06 -6.23
C ARG A 52 15.69 -23.40 -5.11
N ALA A 53 16.43 -22.43 -4.57
CA ALA A 53 17.39 -22.65 -3.51
C ALA A 53 16.67 -23.24 -2.29
N GLU A 54 16.95 -24.48 -1.92
CA GLU A 54 16.25 -25.21 -0.86
C GLU A 54 16.22 -24.39 0.44
N ILE A 55 15.07 -24.42 1.12
CA ILE A 55 14.91 -23.74 2.42
C ILE A 55 15.94 -24.37 3.38
N PRO A 56 16.79 -23.61 4.09
CA PRO A 56 17.73 -24.18 5.04
C PRO A 56 17.02 -25.09 6.05
N ALA A 57 17.64 -26.20 6.45
CA ALA A 57 17.01 -27.20 7.33
C ALA A 57 16.43 -26.59 8.64
N ARG A 58 17.10 -25.57 9.19
CA ARG A 58 16.62 -24.80 10.35
C ARG A 58 15.27 -24.11 10.07
N ASP A 59 15.15 -23.48 8.92
CA ASP A 59 13.94 -22.76 8.51
C ASP A 59 12.81 -23.75 8.16
N GLN A 60 13.14 -24.93 7.61
CA GLN A 60 12.18 -26.01 7.39
C GLN A 60 11.61 -26.56 8.71
N GLN A 61 12.47 -26.78 9.71
CA GLN A 61 12.04 -27.26 11.02
C GLN A 61 11.17 -26.23 11.76
N ALA A 62 11.53 -24.95 11.66
CA ALA A 62 10.72 -23.85 12.18
C ALA A 62 9.35 -23.79 11.50
N LEU A 63 9.32 -23.89 10.16
CA LEU A 63 8.08 -23.92 9.39
C LEU A 63 7.18 -25.11 9.78
N ALA A 64 7.73 -26.32 9.89
CA ALA A 64 7.00 -27.51 10.31
C ALA A 64 6.45 -27.40 11.74
N THR A 65 7.17 -26.69 12.62
CA THR A 65 6.71 -26.44 13.99
C THR A 65 5.54 -25.47 14.02
N ILE A 66 5.64 -24.35 13.30
CA ILE A 66 4.56 -23.36 13.18
C ILE A 66 3.33 -23.97 12.49
N ALA A 67 3.52 -24.78 11.45
CA ALA A 67 2.43 -25.48 10.76
C ALA A 67 1.66 -26.40 11.73
N ARG A 68 2.37 -27.19 12.54
CA ARG A 68 1.75 -28.04 13.57
C ARG A 68 1.04 -27.22 14.65
N GLN A 69 1.64 -26.11 15.10
CA GLN A 69 0.99 -25.20 16.06
C GLN A 69 -0.30 -24.62 15.50
N TYR A 70 -0.28 -24.17 14.23
CA TYR A 70 -1.46 -23.65 13.55
C TYR A 70 -2.57 -24.71 13.44
N GLN A 71 -2.22 -25.94 13.04
CA GLN A 71 -3.18 -27.04 12.92
C GLN A 71 -3.72 -27.53 14.27
N ALA A 72 -2.91 -27.48 15.33
CA ALA A 72 -3.30 -27.85 16.69
C ALA A 72 -4.06 -26.75 17.43
N ALA A 73 -4.08 -25.52 16.92
CA ALA A 73 -4.68 -24.36 17.56
C ALA A 73 -6.21 -24.50 17.66
N LYS A 74 -6.70 -24.64 18.90
CA LYS A 74 -8.14 -24.73 19.21
C LYS A 74 -8.78 -23.36 19.40
N GLY A 75 -7.99 -22.36 19.84
CA GLY A 75 -8.44 -20.99 20.08
C GLY A 75 -8.10 -20.00 18.96
N GLU A 76 -8.89 -18.94 18.89
CA GLU A 76 -8.69 -17.84 17.91
C GLU A 76 -7.38 -17.07 18.16
N ALA A 77 -7.01 -16.88 19.42
CA ALA A 77 -5.74 -16.26 19.81
C ALA A 77 -4.53 -17.09 19.34
N ASP A 78 -4.59 -18.41 19.52
CA ASP A 78 -3.53 -19.33 19.13
C ASP A 78 -3.34 -19.34 17.61
N ARG A 79 -4.44 -19.37 16.84
CA ARG A 79 -4.39 -19.29 15.37
C ARG A 79 -3.83 -17.95 14.89
N THR A 80 -4.20 -16.86 15.57
CA THR A 80 -3.67 -15.53 15.26
C THR A 80 -2.16 -15.46 15.53
N GLY A 81 -1.71 -15.94 16.69
CA GLY A 81 -0.30 -15.99 17.05
C GLY A 81 0.52 -16.87 16.11
N ALA A 82 0.02 -18.05 15.74
CA ALA A 82 0.67 -18.94 14.79
C ALA A 82 0.79 -18.32 13.39
N MET A 83 -0.24 -17.62 12.91
CA MET A 83 -0.18 -16.90 11.62
C MET A 83 0.82 -15.73 11.66
N GLN A 84 0.90 -15.01 12.78
CA GLN A 84 1.88 -13.94 12.98
C GLN A 84 3.31 -14.49 12.98
N ALA A 85 3.56 -15.57 13.72
CA ALA A 85 4.84 -16.25 13.75
C ALA A 85 5.24 -16.77 12.37
N LEU A 86 4.28 -17.31 11.59
CA LEU A 86 4.53 -17.71 10.21
C LEU A 86 4.94 -16.53 9.33
N ALA A 87 4.21 -15.41 9.41
CA ALA A 87 4.55 -14.20 8.68
C ALA A 87 5.95 -13.67 9.06
N GLU A 88 6.30 -13.68 10.35
CA GLU A 88 7.62 -13.25 10.82
C GLU A 88 8.73 -14.16 10.33
N LEU A 89 8.56 -15.48 10.46
CA LEU A 89 9.53 -16.46 9.96
C LEU A 89 9.80 -16.23 8.47
N LEU A 90 8.74 -16.14 7.66
CA LEU A 90 8.89 -15.99 6.21
C LEU A 90 9.55 -14.66 5.81
N TRP A 91 9.30 -13.58 6.54
CA TRP A 91 9.87 -12.26 6.25
C TRP A 91 11.27 -12.04 6.82
N THR A 92 11.70 -12.83 7.81
CA THR A 92 13.03 -12.76 8.42
C THR A 92 13.96 -13.90 7.96
N ALA A 93 13.42 -14.87 7.23
CA ALA A 93 14.20 -16.00 6.77
C ALA A 93 15.34 -15.57 5.83
N SER A 94 16.48 -16.21 6.04
CA SER A 94 17.74 -15.94 5.32
C SER A 94 17.64 -16.05 3.80
N PHE A 95 16.62 -16.75 3.29
CA PHE A 95 16.39 -17.00 1.85
C PHE A 95 15.54 -15.92 1.15
N LEU A 96 14.92 -14.96 1.87
CA LEU A 96 14.06 -13.93 1.26
C LEU A 96 14.78 -13.05 0.21
N PRO A 97 16.05 -12.62 0.39
CA PRO A 97 16.76 -11.80 -0.61
C PRO A 97 16.94 -12.51 -1.96
N GLN A 98 17.02 -13.85 -1.96
CA GLN A 98 17.35 -14.68 -3.12
C GLN A 98 16.12 -15.11 -3.92
N ARG A 99 14.93 -15.12 -3.30
CA ARG A 99 13.69 -15.68 -3.88
C ARG A 99 12.64 -14.66 -4.32
N ARG A 100 13.01 -13.37 -4.48
CA ARG A 100 12.12 -12.33 -5.06
C ARG A 100 11.52 -12.71 -6.43
N GLN A 101 12.05 -13.74 -7.09
CA GLN A 101 11.59 -14.21 -8.40
C GLN A 101 10.69 -15.47 -8.37
N GLY A 102 10.71 -16.28 -7.29
CA GLY A 102 10.08 -17.62 -7.27
C GLY A 102 9.06 -17.90 -6.14
N GLY A 103 9.14 -17.18 -5.01
CA GLY A 103 8.24 -17.37 -3.86
C GLY A 103 8.56 -18.59 -2.98
N VAL A 104 7.78 -18.73 -1.90
CA VAL A 104 7.86 -19.84 -0.94
C VAL A 104 6.68 -20.78 -1.14
N THR A 105 6.96 -22.08 -1.23
CA THR A 105 5.94 -23.13 -1.25
C THR A 105 5.62 -23.54 0.18
N LEU A 106 4.35 -23.49 0.56
CA LEU A 106 3.86 -24.03 1.84
C LEU A 106 3.30 -25.43 1.64
N PRO A 107 3.26 -26.27 2.68
CA PRO A 107 2.54 -27.54 2.65
C PRO A 107 1.06 -27.34 2.31
N ASP A 108 0.51 -28.21 1.47
CA ASP A 108 -0.88 -28.13 1.03
C ASP A 108 -1.86 -28.23 2.20
N GLU A 109 -1.55 -29.05 3.21
CA GLU A 109 -2.38 -29.21 4.39
C GLU A 109 -2.48 -27.92 5.21
N LEU A 110 -1.40 -27.13 5.22
CA LEU A 110 -1.39 -25.82 5.87
C LEU A 110 -2.24 -24.83 5.07
N LEU A 111 -2.09 -24.79 3.74
CA LEU A 111 -2.92 -23.96 2.86
C LEU A 111 -4.41 -24.28 2.99
N GLN A 112 -4.76 -25.56 3.03
CA GLN A 112 -6.14 -26.02 3.24
C GLN A 112 -6.67 -25.67 4.63
N ALA A 113 -5.85 -25.76 5.68
CA ALA A 113 -6.23 -25.36 7.03
C ALA A 113 -6.53 -23.84 7.08
N MET A 114 -5.61 -23.02 6.57
CA MET A 114 -5.78 -21.57 6.47
C MET A 114 -7.02 -21.21 5.63
N GLY A 115 -7.25 -21.92 4.51
CA GLY A 115 -8.42 -21.73 3.66
C GLY A 115 -9.74 -22.05 4.36
N ARG A 116 -9.80 -23.12 5.16
CA ARG A 116 -10.99 -23.47 5.95
C ARG A 116 -11.30 -22.44 7.04
N ASP A 117 -10.29 -21.87 7.68
CA ASP A 117 -10.48 -20.84 8.71
C ASP A 117 -11.14 -19.56 8.18
N LEU A 118 -10.99 -19.28 6.87
CA LEU A 118 -11.60 -18.12 6.23
C LEU A 118 -13.13 -18.23 6.08
N ALA A 119 -13.70 -19.43 6.26
CA ALA A 119 -15.16 -19.61 6.29
C ALA A 119 -15.81 -19.01 7.54
N GLY A 120 -15.03 -18.70 8.58
CA GLY A 120 -15.50 -18.06 9.82
C GLY A 120 -15.19 -16.57 9.89
N ASN A 121 -15.58 -15.95 11.01
CA ASN A 121 -15.14 -14.60 11.32
C ASN A 121 -13.63 -14.60 11.64
N VAL A 122 -12.86 -13.79 10.92
CA VAL A 122 -11.40 -13.72 11.05
C VAL A 122 -11.00 -12.36 11.61
N PRO A 123 -10.31 -12.29 12.76
CA PRO A 123 -9.79 -11.03 13.29
C PRO A 123 -8.87 -10.35 12.29
N GLN A 124 -8.93 -9.02 12.29
CA GLN A 124 -8.14 -8.20 11.37
C GLN A 124 -6.64 -8.50 11.44
N ALA A 125 -6.09 -8.73 12.64
CA ALA A 125 -4.68 -9.05 12.84
C ALA A 125 -4.27 -10.35 12.11
N ARG A 126 -5.11 -11.40 12.15
CA ARG A 126 -4.87 -12.64 11.42
C ARG A 126 -4.94 -12.43 9.91
N MET A 127 -5.88 -11.62 9.43
CA MET A 127 -6.00 -11.29 8.01
C MET A 127 -4.79 -10.48 7.49
N GLN A 128 -4.28 -9.54 8.28
CA GLN A 128 -3.07 -8.78 7.95
C GLN A 128 -1.83 -9.69 7.91
N ALA A 129 -1.70 -10.62 8.86
CA ALA A 129 -0.63 -11.62 8.86
C ALA A 129 -0.74 -12.55 7.65
N LEU A 130 -1.95 -13.01 7.30
CA LEU A 130 -2.19 -13.79 6.09
C LEU A 130 -1.78 -13.03 4.82
N ALA A 131 -2.11 -11.74 4.70
CA ALA A 131 -1.67 -10.93 3.57
C ALA A 131 -0.13 -10.89 3.44
N ARG A 132 0.58 -10.78 4.57
CA ARG A 132 2.05 -10.83 4.60
C ARG A 132 2.60 -12.19 4.17
N VAL A 133 1.97 -13.28 4.60
CA VAL A 133 2.34 -14.64 4.14
C VAL A 133 2.15 -14.74 2.63
N LEU A 134 0.97 -14.37 2.12
CA LEU A 134 0.63 -14.42 0.69
C LEU A 134 1.59 -13.61 -0.18
N ALA A 135 2.08 -12.47 0.30
CA ALA A 135 3.00 -11.61 -0.43
C ALA A 135 4.34 -12.30 -0.80
N VAL A 136 4.72 -13.36 -0.08
CA VAL A 136 5.98 -14.09 -0.28
C VAL A 136 5.78 -15.53 -0.76
N LEU A 137 4.52 -16.01 -0.84
CA LEU A 137 4.22 -17.33 -1.38
C LEU A 137 4.46 -17.41 -2.88
N ASP A 138 4.62 -18.62 -3.40
CA ASP A 138 4.62 -18.88 -4.83
C ASP A 138 3.22 -18.70 -5.47
N ALA A 139 3.14 -18.78 -6.81
CA ALA A 139 1.90 -18.53 -7.53
C ALA A 139 0.78 -19.53 -7.18
N SER A 140 1.12 -20.82 -6.99
CA SER A 140 0.17 -21.87 -6.67
C SER A 140 -0.44 -21.69 -5.29
N GLY A 141 0.38 -21.42 -4.27
CA GLY A 141 -0.09 -21.17 -2.91
C GLY A 141 -0.95 -19.91 -2.80
N ARG A 142 -0.62 -18.85 -3.57
CA ARG A 142 -1.47 -17.66 -3.66
C ARG A 142 -2.83 -17.96 -4.32
N ALA A 143 -2.82 -18.67 -5.45
CA ALA A 143 -4.03 -19.03 -6.18
C ALA A 143 -4.98 -19.92 -5.37
N ALA A 144 -4.44 -20.83 -4.53
CA ALA A 144 -5.23 -21.68 -3.64
C ALA A 144 -6.04 -20.87 -2.61
N MET A 145 -5.59 -19.66 -2.25
CA MET A 145 -6.23 -18.82 -1.24
C MET A 145 -7.23 -17.80 -1.80
N ALA A 146 -7.26 -17.60 -3.12
CA ALA A 146 -8.12 -16.59 -3.74
C ALA A 146 -9.62 -16.89 -3.57
N ALA A 147 -10.07 -18.13 -3.82
CA ALA A 147 -11.48 -18.50 -3.63
C ALA A 147 -11.95 -18.43 -2.17
N PRO A 148 -11.21 -18.97 -1.17
CA PRO A 148 -11.53 -18.75 0.25
C PRO A 148 -11.63 -17.27 0.64
N LEU A 149 -10.71 -16.42 0.16
CA LEU A 149 -10.72 -14.98 0.45
C LEU A 149 -11.89 -14.25 -0.21
N LEU A 150 -12.30 -14.65 -1.43
CA LEU A 150 -13.52 -14.15 -2.07
C LEU A 150 -14.76 -14.50 -1.24
N GLY A 151 -14.84 -15.74 -0.73
CA GLY A 151 -15.91 -16.17 0.18
C GLY A 151 -15.94 -15.33 1.46
N HIS A 152 -14.79 -15.13 2.09
CA HIS A 152 -14.66 -14.33 3.31
C HIS A 152 -15.04 -12.86 3.09
N LEU A 153 -14.61 -12.25 1.97
CA LEU A 153 -14.93 -10.86 1.64
C LEU A 153 -16.43 -10.63 1.50
N ARG A 154 -17.16 -11.59 0.89
CA ARG A 154 -18.63 -11.51 0.76
C ARG A 154 -19.32 -11.46 2.12
N GLN A 155 -18.84 -12.22 3.09
CA GLN A 155 -19.45 -12.34 4.43
C GLN A 155 -18.98 -11.26 5.41
N SER A 156 -17.93 -10.51 5.08
CA SER A 156 -17.33 -9.50 5.95
C SER A 156 -18.30 -8.32 6.20
N PRO A 157 -18.77 -8.12 7.45
CA PRO A 157 -19.86 -7.20 7.74
C PRO A 157 -19.41 -5.73 7.85
N THR A 158 -18.19 -5.53 8.34
CA THR A 158 -17.63 -4.20 8.62
C THR A 158 -16.56 -3.83 7.60
N GLU A 159 -16.49 -2.55 7.28
CA GLU A 159 -15.51 -2.05 6.32
C GLU A 159 -14.03 -2.33 6.72
N PRO A 160 -13.61 -2.36 8.00
CA PRO A 160 -12.24 -2.73 8.35
C PRO A 160 -11.92 -4.21 8.09
N ALA A 161 -12.89 -5.10 8.30
CA ALA A 161 -12.76 -6.51 7.96
C ALA A 161 -12.64 -6.66 6.44
N ARG A 162 -13.49 -5.96 5.68
CA ARG A 162 -13.43 -5.93 4.21
C ARG A 162 -12.10 -5.36 3.71
N ALA A 163 -11.61 -4.27 4.28
CA ALA A 163 -10.33 -3.68 3.91
C ALA A 163 -9.17 -4.66 4.10
N ALA A 164 -9.12 -5.37 5.23
CA ALA A 164 -8.09 -6.40 5.45
C ALA A 164 -8.24 -7.57 4.47
N ALA A 165 -9.47 -8.01 4.19
CA ALA A 165 -9.74 -9.06 3.22
C ALA A 165 -9.36 -8.66 1.79
N ARG A 166 -9.61 -7.40 1.38
CA ARG A 166 -9.15 -6.85 0.09
C ARG A 166 -7.62 -6.89 -0.02
N THR A 167 -6.89 -6.51 1.03
CA THR A 167 -5.41 -6.56 1.04
C THR A 167 -4.88 -8.00 0.91
N ALA A 168 -5.49 -8.95 1.62
CA ALA A 168 -5.14 -10.36 1.47
C ALA A 168 -5.48 -10.89 0.07
N LEU A 169 -6.66 -10.58 -0.46
CA LEU A 169 -7.10 -11.00 -1.79
C LEU A 169 -6.23 -10.40 -2.91
N TRP A 170 -5.81 -9.14 -2.78
CA TRP A 170 -4.84 -8.53 -3.68
C TRP A 170 -3.54 -9.33 -3.72
N SER A 171 -3.04 -9.75 -2.56
CA SER A 171 -1.85 -10.59 -2.48
C SER A 171 -2.08 -11.95 -3.13
N ALA A 172 -3.21 -12.60 -2.85
CA ALA A 172 -3.57 -13.91 -3.41
C ALA A 172 -3.75 -13.90 -4.95
N THR A 173 -4.23 -12.80 -5.52
CA THR A 173 -4.50 -12.67 -6.96
C THR A 173 -3.31 -12.12 -7.75
N ARG A 174 -2.22 -11.76 -7.08
CA ARG A 174 -0.99 -11.28 -7.73
C ARG A 174 -0.41 -12.36 -8.64
N GLY A 175 -0.35 -12.05 -9.94
CA GLY A 175 0.13 -12.97 -10.98
C GLY A 175 -0.89 -14.03 -11.42
N ALA A 176 -2.12 -14.00 -10.89
CA ALA A 176 -3.23 -14.84 -11.31
C ALA A 176 -4.55 -14.02 -11.34
N PRO A 177 -4.63 -12.95 -12.16
CA PRO A 177 -5.74 -12.00 -12.12
C PRO A 177 -7.07 -12.56 -12.66
N GLU A 178 -7.06 -13.68 -13.39
CA GLU A 178 -8.27 -14.21 -14.04
C GLU A 178 -9.36 -14.60 -13.03
N GLN A 179 -8.97 -15.14 -11.86
CA GLN A 179 -9.95 -15.45 -10.80
C GLN A 179 -10.63 -14.18 -10.26
N LEU A 180 -9.90 -13.08 -10.19
CA LEU A 180 -10.44 -11.77 -9.80
C LEU A 180 -11.40 -11.24 -10.87
N PHE A 181 -11.01 -11.34 -12.15
CA PHE A 181 -11.84 -10.91 -13.27
C PHE A 181 -13.12 -11.72 -13.37
N GLN A 182 -13.04 -13.04 -13.18
CA GLN A 182 -14.23 -13.88 -13.14
C GLN A 182 -15.14 -13.52 -11.96
N ALA A 183 -14.59 -13.26 -10.77
CA ALA A 183 -15.38 -12.80 -9.64
C ALA A 183 -16.10 -11.47 -9.93
N ILE A 184 -15.47 -10.54 -10.66
CA ILE A 184 -16.10 -9.29 -11.11
C ILE A 184 -17.23 -9.60 -12.09
N ARG A 185 -17.03 -10.51 -13.05
CA ARG A 185 -18.08 -10.91 -14.02
C ARG A 185 -19.28 -11.56 -13.35
N ASP A 186 -19.05 -12.39 -12.33
CA ASP A 186 -20.11 -13.20 -11.72
C ASP A 186 -20.95 -12.42 -10.70
N THR A 187 -20.34 -11.48 -9.97
CA THR A 187 -21.08 -10.78 -8.91
C THR A 187 -22.06 -9.75 -9.47
N ARG A 188 -23.24 -9.67 -8.85
CA ARG A 188 -24.21 -8.58 -9.04
C ARG A 188 -24.30 -7.65 -7.82
N ASP A 189 -23.65 -8.02 -6.72
CA ASP A 189 -23.63 -7.22 -5.50
C ASP A 189 -22.75 -5.98 -5.71
N GLU A 190 -23.36 -4.80 -5.60
CA GLU A 190 -22.73 -3.50 -5.84
C GLU A 190 -21.53 -3.25 -4.91
N ARG A 191 -21.68 -3.60 -3.63
CA ARG A 191 -20.61 -3.42 -2.64
C ARG A 191 -19.42 -4.33 -2.94
N MET A 192 -19.69 -5.58 -3.31
CA MET A 192 -18.68 -6.54 -3.75
C MET A 192 -18.00 -6.06 -5.04
N LEU A 193 -18.72 -5.47 -5.99
CA LEU A 193 -18.12 -4.87 -7.19
C LEU A 193 -17.13 -3.77 -6.83
N GLY A 194 -17.50 -2.86 -5.92
CA GLY A 194 -16.60 -1.81 -5.43
C GLY A 194 -15.33 -2.38 -4.79
N ASP A 195 -15.46 -3.42 -3.95
CA ASP A 195 -14.30 -4.07 -3.36
C ASP A 195 -13.39 -4.76 -4.37
N LEU A 196 -13.98 -5.51 -5.31
CA LEU A 196 -13.22 -6.19 -6.35
C LEU A 196 -12.54 -5.20 -7.29
N ALA A 197 -13.18 -4.07 -7.59
CA ALA A 197 -12.56 -2.97 -8.33
C ALA A 197 -11.32 -2.45 -7.61
N GLN A 198 -11.42 -2.23 -6.29
CA GLN A 198 -10.29 -1.78 -5.48
C GLN A 198 -9.14 -2.81 -5.44
N VAL A 199 -9.47 -4.11 -5.40
CA VAL A 199 -8.46 -5.19 -5.50
C VAL A 199 -7.83 -5.24 -6.89
N ALA A 200 -8.59 -4.94 -7.94
CA ALA A 200 -8.11 -4.94 -9.33
C ALA A 200 -7.36 -3.64 -9.72
N ARG A 201 -7.23 -2.69 -8.80
CA ARG A 201 -6.54 -1.41 -9.06
C ARG A 201 -5.10 -1.65 -9.54
N GLY A 202 -4.76 -1.01 -10.66
CA GLY A 202 -3.44 -1.14 -11.29
C GLY A 202 -3.27 -2.38 -12.17
N ALA A 203 -4.23 -3.31 -12.19
CA ALA A 203 -4.22 -4.42 -13.13
C ALA A 203 -4.68 -3.96 -14.53
N SER A 204 -4.14 -4.60 -15.57
CA SER A 204 -4.66 -4.45 -16.94
C SER A 204 -5.99 -5.18 -17.06
N LEU A 205 -7.09 -4.46 -16.91
CA LEU A 205 -8.44 -5.02 -16.96
C LEU A 205 -8.84 -5.40 -18.40
N PRO A 206 -9.43 -6.58 -18.62
CA PRO A 206 -10.14 -6.91 -19.85
C PRO A 206 -11.24 -5.90 -20.17
N ALA A 207 -11.53 -5.69 -21.45
CA ALA A 207 -12.48 -4.66 -21.90
C ALA A 207 -13.89 -4.87 -21.33
N ASP A 208 -14.34 -6.11 -21.25
CA ASP A 208 -15.63 -6.50 -20.68
C ASP A 208 -15.71 -6.22 -19.17
N VAL A 209 -14.64 -6.53 -18.43
CA VAL A 209 -14.53 -6.24 -16.99
C VAL A 209 -14.52 -4.74 -16.74
N ARG A 210 -13.75 -4.00 -17.55
CA ARG A 210 -13.70 -2.53 -17.50
C ARG A 210 -15.08 -1.93 -17.76
N GLN A 211 -15.76 -2.37 -18.82
CA GLN A 211 -17.10 -1.88 -19.17
C GLN A 211 -18.13 -2.17 -18.07
N LYS A 212 -18.08 -3.36 -17.47
CA LYS A 212 -18.98 -3.71 -16.36
C LYS A 212 -18.76 -2.81 -15.14
N LEU A 213 -17.50 -2.58 -14.75
CA LEU A 213 -17.19 -1.69 -13.64
C LEU A 213 -17.61 -0.25 -13.95
N ASP A 214 -17.40 0.21 -15.17
CA ASP A 214 -17.77 1.58 -15.57
C ASP A 214 -19.29 1.81 -15.48
N ALA A 215 -20.07 0.87 -16.02
CA ALA A 215 -21.53 0.89 -15.90
C ALA A 215 -22.01 0.83 -14.45
N ALA A 216 -21.38 0.00 -13.62
CA ALA A 216 -21.69 -0.09 -12.19
C ALA A 216 -21.36 1.22 -11.45
N GLY A 217 -20.22 1.85 -11.77
CA GLY A 217 -19.83 3.14 -11.20
C GLY A 217 -20.79 4.26 -11.58
N ALA A 218 -21.23 4.30 -12.84
CA ALA A 218 -22.19 5.29 -13.32
C ALA A 218 -23.59 5.13 -12.69
N ALA A 219 -24.04 3.89 -12.49
CA ALA A 219 -25.37 3.60 -11.93
C ALA A 219 -25.42 3.61 -10.39
N SER A 220 -24.27 3.45 -9.73
CA SER A 220 -24.16 3.33 -8.28
C SER A 220 -24.63 4.60 -7.55
N THR A 221 -25.54 4.42 -6.59
CA THR A 221 -25.95 5.51 -5.67
C THR A 221 -25.01 5.61 -4.47
N SER A 222 -24.17 4.60 -4.23
CA SER A 222 -23.19 4.58 -3.14
C SER A 222 -21.95 5.42 -3.48
N PRO A 223 -21.66 6.52 -2.75
CA PRO A 223 -20.45 7.31 -3.00
C PRO A 223 -19.16 6.49 -2.84
N ALA A 224 -19.12 5.58 -1.87
CA ALA A 224 -17.96 4.74 -1.62
C ALA A 224 -17.66 3.81 -2.80
N VAL A 225 -18.69 3.19 -3.40
CA VAL A 225 -18.51 2.30 -4.56
C VAL A 225 -18.07 3.10 -5.78
N ARG A 226 -18.66 4.28 -6.02
CA ARG A 226 -18.20 5.18 -7.09
C ARG A 226 -16.73 5.55 -6.96
N VAL A 227 -16.28 5.90 -5.75
CA VAL A 227 -14.87 6.21 -5.47
C VAL A 227 -13.98 5.01 -5.76
N GLN A 228 -14.32 3.83 -5.25
CA GLN A 228 -13.52 2.60 -5.45
C GLN A 228 -13.38 2.25 -6.93
N ILE A 229 -14.47 2.35 -7.70
CA ILE A 229 -14.49 2.09 -9.14
C ILE A 229 -13.68 3.17 -9.89
N ALA A 230 -13.87 4.45 -9.59
CA ALA A 230 -13.13 5.54 -10.22
C ALA A 230 -11.61 5.43 -9.96
N GLN A 231 -11.21 5.05 -8.74
CA GLN A 231 -9.81 4.77 -8.40
C GLN A 231 -9.23 3.59 -9.19
N ALA A 232 -10.04 2.56 -9.47
CA ALA A 232 -9.63 1.38 -10.22
C ALA A 232 -9.50 1.65 -11.73
N LEU A 233 -10.45 2.40 -12.30
CA LEU A 233 -10.56 2.63 -13.74
C LEU A 233 -9.76 3.84 -14.25
N GLY A 234 -9.49 4.81 -13.37
CA GLY A 234 -8.76 6.04 -13.68
C GLY A 234 -9.57 7.07 -14.47
N PRO A 235 -8.93 8.12 -15.02
CA PRO A 235 -9.58 9.26 -15.67
C PRO A 235 -10.52 8.93 -16.84
N GLY A 236 -10.34 7.76 -17.47
CA GLY A 236 -11.21 7.29 -18.54
C GLY A 236 -12.49 6.59 -18.07
N ALA A 237 -12.89 6.76 -16.81
CA ALA A 237 -14.13 6.21 -16.26
C ALA A 237 -15.26 7.25 -16.29
N SER A 238 -16.48 6.78 -16.55
CA SER A 238 -17.69 7.57 -16.45
C SER A 238 -17.86 8.11 -15.03
N GLY A 239 -18.05 9.43 -14.90
CA GLY A 239 -18.23 10.09 -13.60
C GLY A 239 -16.94 10.32 -12.78
N TYR A 240 -15.75 9.97 -13.31
CA TYR A 240 -14.47 10.22 -12.63
C TYR A 240 -14.32 11.67 -12.16
N GLY A 241 -14.57 12.63 -13.07
CA GLY A 241 -14.44 14.06 -12.77
C GLY A 241 -15.40 14.54 -11.67
N ASP A 242 -16.61 13.97 -11.60
CA ASP A 242 -17.57 14.31 -10.56
C ASP A 242 -17.15 13.78 -9.19
N VAL A 243 -16.62 12.55 -9.16
CA VAL A 243 -16.06 11.95 -7.95
C VAL A 243 -14.89 12.78 -7.44
N VAL A 244 -13.93 13.14 -8.31
CA VAL A 244 -12.76 13.93 -7.93
C VAL A 244 -13.17 15.32 -7.44
N ARG A 245 -14.04 16.03 -8.15
CA ARG A 245 -14.54 17.35 -7.72
C ARG A 245 -15.27 17.27 -6.38
N GLY A 246 -16.08 16.24 -6.16
CA GLY A 246 -16.75 16.00 -4.90
C GLY A 246 -15.76 15.81 -3.75
N LEU A 247 -14.74 14.96 -3.93
CA LEU A 247 -13.72 14.72 -2.91
C LEU A 247 -12.87 15.98 -2.61
N ILE A 248 -12.54 16.79 -3.62
CA ILE A 248 -11.83 18.06 -3.41
C ILE A 248 -12.70 19.03 -2.60
N ALA A 249 -13.99 19.17 -2.93
CA ALA A 249 -14.90 20.01 -2.16
C ALA A 249 -15.06 19.52 -0.71
N GLU A 250 -15.14 18.20 -0.49
CA GLU A 250 -15.14 17.61 0.85
C GLU A 250 -13.83 17.90 1.61
N LEU A 251 -12.69 17.86 0.91
CA LEU A 251 -11.38 18.16 1.50
C LEU A 251 -11.29 19.61 1.96
N GLU A 252 -11.80 20.53 1.16
CA GLU A 252 -11.87 21.96 1.47
C GLU A 252 -12.79 22.26 2.65
N ALA A 253 -13.91 21.56 2.74
CA ALA A 253 -14.89 21.69 3.82
C ALA A 253 -14.57 20.87 5.08
N ALA A 254 -13.43 20.16 5.11
CA ALA A 254 -13.10 19.22 6.19
C ALA A 254 -13.02 19.92 7.57
N PRO A 255 -13.84 19.52 8.56
CA PRO A 255 -13.96 20.22 9.84
C PRO A 255 -12.79 19.96 10.81
N SER A 256 -11.90 19.02 10.49
CA SER A 256 -10.78 18.62 11.35
C SER A 256 -9.62 18.04 10.54
N ASP A 257 -8.44 18.02 11.15
CA ASP A 257 -7.25 17.38 10.55
C ASP A 257 -7.49 15.87 10.31
N GLU A 258 -8.25 15.19 11.18
CA GLU A 258 -8.65 13.79 10.97
C GLU A 258 -9.58 13.62 9.76
N ALA A 259 -10.54 14.52 9.56
CA ALA A 259 -11.36 14.51 8.35
C ALA A 259 -10.53 14.76 7.10
N ARG A 260 -9.60 15.71 7.17
CA ARG A 260 -8.72 16.07 6.06
C ARG A 260 -7.79 14.92 5.68
N GLU A 261 -7.16 14.27 6.67
CA GLU A 261 -6.30 13.10 6.46
C GLU A 261 -7.05 11.97 5.75
N ARG A 262 -8.28 11.68 6.16
CA ARG A 262 -9.09 10.63 5.52
C ARG A 262 -9.33 10.90 4.03
N ILE A 263 -9.63 12.15 3.69
CA ILE A 263 -9.92 12.54 2.31
C ILE A 263 -8.61 12.58 1.50
N ILE A 264 -7.50 13.04 2.08
CA ILE A 264 -6.16 12.95 1.49
C ILE A 264 -5.79 11.49 1.16
N VAL A 265 -6.02 10.55 2.08
CA VAL A 265 -5.75 9.12 1.82
C VAL A 265 -6.63 8.57 0.70
N THR A 266 -7.88 9.03 0.62
CA THR A 266 -8.80 8.65 -0.45
C THR A 266 -8.33 9.20 -1.80
N LEU A 267 -7.93 10.47 -1.85
CA LEU A 267 -7.40 11.10 -3.05
C LEU A 267 -6.06 10.48 -3.50
N GLY A 268 -5.19 10.10 -2.55
CA GLY A 268 -3.96 9.35 -2.84
C GLY A 268 -4.21 7.94 -3.40
N GLY A 269 -5.45 7.46 -3.39
CA GLY A 269 -5.82 6.17 -3.96
C GLY A 269 -6.02 6.18 -5.49
N PHE A 270 -6.07 7.35 -6.12
CA PHE A 270 -6.25 7.48 -7.57
C PHE A 270 -4.93 7.25 -8.32
N ALA A 271 -4.98 6.45 -9.39
CA ALA A 271 -3.82 6.20 -10.24
C ALA A 271 -3.47 7.45 -11.05
N LYS A 272 -2.25 7.99 -10.88
CA LYS A 272 -1.77 9.23 -11.51
C LYS A 272 -2.76 10.38 -11.28
N PRO A 273 -2.90 10.83 -10.02
CA PRO A 273 -3.82 11.93 -9.75
C PRO A 273 -3.40 13.13 -10.59
N ASP A 274 -4.39 13.79 -11.18
CA ASP A 274 -4.14 14.98 -11.95
C ASP A 274 -3.54 16.09 -11.06
N ASP A 275 -3.03 17.14 -11.70
CA ASP A 275 -2.45 18.26 -10.98
C ASP A 275 -3.48 18.93 -10.03
N ALA A 276 -4.79 18.77 -10.27
CA ALA A 276 -5.83 19.33 -9.40
C ALA A 276 -5.90 18.58 -8.06
N ILE A 277 -5.88 17.24 -8.08
CA ILE A 277 -5.82 16.42 -6.87
C ILE A 277 -4.54 16.73 -6.09
N ALA A 278 -3.38 16.76 -6.77
CA ALA A 278 -2.11 17.03 -6.10
C ALA A 278 -2.10 18.42 -5.43
N ARG A 279 -2.59 19.46 -6.13
CA ARG A 279 -2.73 20.82 -5.56
C ARG A 279 -3.67 20.84 -4.36
N ALA A 280 -4.85 20.24 -4.47
CA ALA A 280 -5.81 20.17 -3.38
C ALA A 280 -5.22 19.49 -2.14
N MET A 281 -4.48 18.39 -2.32
CA MET A 281 -3.79 17.70 -1.23
C MET A 281 -2.68 18.57 -0.62
N ILE A 282 -1.89 19.29 -1.43
CA ILE A 282 -0.85 20.21 -0.94
C ILE A 282 -1.48 21.32 -0.08
N ASP A 283 -2.54 21.97 -0.57
CA ASP A 283 -3.23 23.05 0.13
C ASP A 283 -3.93 22.58 1.41
N ALA A 284 -4.41 21.34 1.41
CA ALA A 284 -4.96 20.71 2.59
C ALA A 284 -3.88 20.44 3.65
N VAL A 285 -2.75 19.89 3.23
CA VAL A 285 -1.65 19.54 4.15
C VAL A 285 -0.97 20.78 4.73
N SER A 286 -0.86 21.86 3.97
CA SER A 286 -0.29 23.13 4.46
C SER A 286 -1.13 23.78 5.57
N ARG A 287 -2.44 23.49 5.62
CA ARG A 287 -3.38 23.97 6.65
C ARG A 287 -3.46 23.06 7.88
N SER A 288 -2.90 21.86 7.82
CA SER A 288 -2.90 20.88 8.92
C SER A 288 -1.82 21.19 9.96
N ARG A 289 -2.16 21.09 11.26
CA ARG A 289 -1.22 21.42 12.34
C ARG A 289 -0.17 20.34 12.59
N ALA A 290 -0.56 19.08 12.38
CA ALA A 290 0.27 17.91 12.58
C ALA A 290 -0.11 16.78 11.60
N PRO A 291 0.28 16.89 10.31
CA PRO A 291 0.01 15.83 9.34
C PRO A 291 0.73 14.53 9.73
N SER A 292 0.02 13.41 9.65
CA SER A 292 0.58 12.08 9.95
C SER A 292 1.54 11.59 8.85
N ARG A 293 2.34 10.55 9.16
CA ARG A 293 3.10 9.80 8.15
C ARG A 293 2.24 9.31 7.00
N VAL A 294 1.01 8.89 7.28
CA VAL A 294 0.05 8.41 6.26
C VAL A 294 -0.31 9.54 5.31
N THR A 295 -0.51 10.75 5.85
CA THR A 295 -0.76 11.95 5.06
C THR A 295 0.43 12.29 4.14
N TRP A 296 1.65 12.26 4.66
CA TRP A 296 2.85 12.52 3.86
C TRP A 296 3.06 11.46 2.78
N ARG A 297 2.80 10.18 3.08
CA ARG A 297 2.88 9.09 2.10
C ARG A 297 1.86 9.29 0.98
N ALA A 298 0.61 9.56 1.31
CA ALA A 298 -0.44 9.82 0.32
C ALA A 298 -0.07 11.01 -0.58
N LEU A 299 0.49 12.08 0.00
CA LEU A 299 0.96 13.23 -0.76
C LEU A 299 2.09 12.87 -1.72
N ALA A 300 3.10 12.12 -1.28
CA ALA A 300 4.18 11.66 -2.15
C ALA A 300 3.65 10.82 -3.33
N GLN A 301 2.62 10.02 -3.08
CA GLN A 301 1.99 9.15 -4.08
C GLN A 301 1.07 9.90 -5.04
N ALA A 302 0.76 11.16 -4.74
CA ALA A 302 0.11 12.04 -5.69
C ALA A 302 0.99 12.39 -6.90
N GLY A 303 2.25 11.95 -6.91
CA GLY A 303 3.15 12.06 -8.05
C GLY A 303 4.14 13.23 -7.93
N PRO A 304 4.68 13.72 -9.06
CA PRO A 304 5.79 14.67 -9.08
C PRO A 304 5.58 15.93 -8.23
N ALA A 305 4.38 16.54 -8.29
CA ALA A 305 4.07 17.74 -7.51
C ALA A 305 4.12 17.49 -6.00
N GLY A 306 3.57 16.35 -5.54
CA GLY A 306 3.60 15.95 -4.13
C GLY A 306 5.02 15.65 -3.64
N LEU A 307 5.83 14.96 -4.45
CA LEU A 307 7.25 14.71 -4.15
C LEU A 307 8.06 16.02 -4.07
N LEU A 308 7.84 16.97 -4.99
CA LEU A 308 8.51 18.26 -4.98
C LEU A 308 8.12 19.09 -3.74
N TYR A 309 6.84 19.12 -3.39
CA TYR A 309 6.37 19.80 -2.18
C TYR A 309 7.01 19.21 -0.93
N LEU A 310 7.07 17.87 -0.82
CA LEU A 310 7.75 17.20 0.28
C LEU A 310 9.24 17.50 0.33
N ALA A 311 9.94 17.46 -0.81
CA ALA A 311 11.36 17.78 -0.89
C ALA A 311 11.65 19.21 -0.39
N ALA A 312 10.84 20.19 -0.81
CA ALA A 312 10.94 21.57 -0.33
C ALA A 312 10.63 21.68 1.17
N SER A 313 9.62 20.94 1.66
CA SER A 313 9.21 20.92 3.06
C SER A 313 10.27 20.30 3.98
N VAL A 314 10.95 19.24 3.54
CA VAL A 314 12.03 18.56 4.29
C VAL A 314 13.20 19.51 4.53
N LYS A 315 13.59 20.29 3.52
CA LYS A 315 14.71 21.24 3.64
C LYS A 315 14.47 22.35 4.67
N LYS A 316 13.22 22.79 4.81
CA LYS A 316 12.81 23.88 5.72
C LYS A 316 12.40 23.40 7.11
N GLU A 317 12.23 22.10 7.31
CA GLU A 317 11.77 21.55 8.59
C GLU A 317 12.87 21.66 9.64
N SER A 318 12.56 22.28 10.78
CA SER A 318 13.47 22.43 11.91
C SER A 318 13.22 21.40 13.01
N ASP A 319 11.98 20.87 13.10
CA ASP A 319 11.64 19.83 14.06
C ASP A 319 12.17 18.46 13.61
N ALA A 320 12.99 17.83 14.45
CA ALA A 320 13.68 16.58 14.08
C ALA A 320 12.71 15.42 13.81
N ALA A 321 11.65 15.28 14.61
CA ALA A 321 10.69 14.20 14.45
C ALA A 321 9.88 14.36 13.15
N ARG A 322 9.39 15.57 12.87
CA ARG A 322 8.67 15.89 11.63
C ARG A 322 9.57 15.78 10.40
N LEU A 323 10.85 16.13 10.51
CA LEU A 323 11.83 15.94 9.44
C LEU A 323 11.96 14.47 9.09
N VAL A 324 12.16 13.62 10.09
CA VAL A 324 12.29 12.16 9.89
C VAL A 324 11.03 11.61 9.22
N ASP A 325 9.85 11.99 9.70
CA ASP A 325 8.58 11.53 9.13
C ASP A 325 8.42 11.91 7.65
N LYS A 326 8.63 13.19 7.31
CA LYS A 326 8.52 13.70 5.94
C LYS A 326 9.56 13.06 5.02
N ALA A 327 10.81 13.04 5.45
CA ALA A 327 11.93 12.54 4.65
C ALA A 327 11.85 11.02 4.42
N THR A 328 11.40 10.27 5.43
CA THR A 328 11.18 8.83 5.29
C THR A 328 10.10 8.55 4.26
N MET A 329 8.95 9.25 4.31
CA MET A 329 7.87 9.04 3.35
C MET A 329 8.25 9.49 1.94
N LEU A 330 8.97 10.61 1.80
CA LEU A 330 9.56 11.05 0.53
C LEU A 330 10.46 9.96 -0.06
N ALA A 331 11.43 9.48 0.71
CA ALA A 331 12.42 8.51 0.23
C ALA A 331 11.80 7.15 -0.09
N ALA A 332 10.89 6.67 0.75
CA ALA A 332 10.20 5.40 0.54
C ALA A 332 9.41 5.42 -0.78
N VAL A 333 8.56 6.42 -1.01
CA VAL A 333 7.71 6.48 -2.20
C VAL A 333 8.52 6.78 -3.46
N ALA A 334 9.52 7.67 -3.38
CA ALA A 334 10.43 7.93 -4.48
C ALA A 334 11.21 6.67 -4.88
N GLY A 335 11.65 5.85 -3.92
CA GLY A 335 12.31 4.58 -4.19
C GLY A 335 11.38 3.51 -4.75
N GLU A 336 10.10 3.51 -4.39
CA GLU A 336 9.12 2.55 -4.91
C GLU A 336 8.80 2.75 -6.40
N SER A 337 8.82 4.00 -6.88
CA SER A 337 8.20 4.43 -8.15
C SER A 337 9.04 4.23 -9.42
N GLY A 338 10.18 3.52 -9.35
CA GLY A 338 11.14 3.40 -10.46
C GLY A 338 12.06 4.62 -10.56
N PRO A 339 12.90 4.75 -11.61
CA PRO A 339 13.78 5.91 -11.72
C PRO A 339 12.94 7.19 -11.75
N LEU A 340 13.27 8.13 -10.86
CA LEU A 340 12.57 9.40 -10.76
C LEU A 340 12.64 10.16 -12.09
N PRO A 341 11.57 10.87 -12.49
CA PRO A 341 11.63 11.78 -13.62
C PRO A 341 12.80 12.76 -13.46
N ALA A 342 13.60 12.95 -14.52
CA ALA A 342 14.79 13.80 -14.49
C ALA A 342 14.48 15.24 -14.02
N THR A 343 13.26 15.71 -14.25
CA THR A 343 12.76 17.03 -13.82
C THR A 343 12.63 17.19 -12.31
N ILE A 344 12.45 16.09 -11.55
CA ILE A 344 12.28 16.14 -10.08
C ILE A 344 13.41 15.45 -9.33
N ALA A 345 14.15 14.55 -9.98
CA ALA A 345 15.19 13.74 -9.35
C ALA A 345 16.22 14.58 -8.55
N PRO A 346 16.76 15.71 -9.06
CA PRO A 346 17.74 16.50 -8.31
C PRO A 346 17.19 17.02 -6.98
N ALA A 347 15.96 17.54 -6.97
CA ALA A 347 15.34 18.11 -5.78
C ALA A 347 15.02 17.03 -4.72
N VAL A 348 14.53 15.87 -5.16
CA VAL A 348 14.19 14.75 -4.27
C VAL A 348 15.45 14.13 -3.67
N LEU A 349 16.48 13.88 -4.49
CA LEU A 349 17.75 13.31 -4.04
C LEU A 349 18.46 14.23 -3.05
N ASP A 350 18.55 15.53 -3.37
CA ASP A 350 19.19 16.51 -2.50
C ASP A 350 18.44 16.65 -1.15
N ALA A 351 17.10 16.65 -1.16
CA ALA A 351 16.31 16.68 0.07
C ALA A 351 16.50 15.41 0.92
N ALA A 352 16.52 14.22 0.29
CA ALA A 352 16.73 12.96 0.99
C ALA A 352 18.13 12.84 1.61
N ILE A 353 19.16 13.25 0.86
CA ILE A 353 20.55 13.26 1.34
C ILE A 353 20.72 14.28 2.47
N SER A 354 20.18 15.49 2.30
CA SER A 354 20.19 16.54 3.33
C SER A 354 19.51 16.08 4.62
N ALA A 355 18.38 15.37 4.52
CA ALA A 355 17.72 14.81 5.69
C ALA A 355 18.55 13.71 6.37
N ARG A 356 19.18 12.82 5.59
CA ARG A 356 20.05 11.77 6.12
C ARG A 356 21.23 12.34 6.89
N LEU A 357 21.83 13.43 6.41
CA LEU A 357 22.93 14.11 7.10
C LEU A 357 22.51 14.78 8.43
N ARG A 358 21.21 15.00 8.64
CA ARG A 358 20.66 15.67 9.83
C ARG A 358 20.08 14.71 10.87
N SER A 359 19.99 13.41 10.57
CA SER A 359 19.36 12.42 11.47
C SER A 359 19.90 11.02 11.23
N ASP A 360 20.17 10.29 12.32
CA ASP A 360 20.57 8.88 12.34
C ASP A 360 19.39 7.90 12.54
N ASP A 361 18.16 8.34 12.29
CA ASP A 361 16.99 7.46 12.37
C ASP A 361 17.15 6.22 11.46
N PRO A 362 17.00 4.98 11.99
CA PRO A 362 17.21 3.76 11.20
C PRO A 362 16.24 3.58 10.02
N LEU A 363 15.00 4.07 10.17
CA LEU A 363 13.99 3.95 9.12
C LEU A 363 14.28 4.95 7.99
N LEU A 364 14.72 6.17 8.33
CA LEU A 364 15.21 7.14 7.37
C LEU A 364 16.45 6.61 6.63
N ARG A 365 17.43 6.07 7.36
CA ARG A 365 18.66 5.47 6.80
C ARG A 365 18.34 4.43 5.73
N SER A 366 17.50 3.45 6.07
CA SER A 366 17.12 2.37 5.14
C SER A 366 16.34 2.89 3.93
N SER A 367 15.43 3.84 4.12
CA SER A 367 14.61 4.42 3.04
C SER A 367 15.46 5.24 2.06
N VAL A 368 16.37 6.07 2.56
CA VAL A 368 17.29 6.87 1.71
C VAL A 368 18.23 5.95 0.94
N GLN A 369 18.80 4.93 1.59
CA GLN A 369 19.67 3.98 0.90
C GLN A 369 18.94 3.27 -0.25
N ALA A 370 17.70 2.84 -0.04
CA ALA A 370 16.89 2.21 -1.08
C ALA A 370 16.63 3.18 -2.26
N LEU A 371 16.32 4.45 -1.99
CA LEU A 371 16.16 5.48 -3.01
C LEU A 371 17.45 5.69 -3.82
N LEU A 372 18.60 5.86 -3.16
CA LEU A 372 19.87 6.14 -3.82
C LEU A 372 20.29 5.00 -4.76
N ILE A 373 20.21 3.76 -4.28
CA ILE A 373 20.54 2.58 -5.09
C ILE A 373 19.63 2.48 -6.32
N ARG A 374 18.32 2.71 -6.15
CA ARG A 374 17.36 2.63 -7.26
C ARG A 374 17.45 3.79 -8.24
N SER A 375 17.97 4.94 -7.80
CA SER A 375 18.20 6.10 -8.67
C SER A 375 19.45 5.92 -9.55
N GLY A 376 20.32 4.95 -9.22
CA GLY A 376 21.45 4.57 -10.06
C GLY A 376 22.39 5.77 -10.34
N PRO A 377 22.84 5.96 -11.60
CA PRO A 377 23.76 7.05 -11.96
C PRO A 377 23.28 8.45 -11.58
N ALA A 378 21.95 8.68 -11.52
CA ALA A 378 21.40 9.99 -11.15
C ALA A 378 21.73 10.40 -9.71
N ALA A 379 22.07 9.44 -8.83
CA ALA A 379 22.45 9.71 -7.44
C ALA A 379 23.94 10.06 -7.26
N VAL A 380 24.81 9.75 -8.22
CA VAL A 380 26.28 9.87 -8.06
C VAL A 380 26.71 11.31 -7.79
N ALA A 381 26.33 12.25 -8.65
CA ALA A 381 26.72 13.66 -8.50
C ALA A 381 26.15 14.30 -7.20
N PRO A 382 24.86 14.12 -6.85
CA PRO A 382 24.33 14.57 -5.56
C PRO A 382 25.07 14.00 -4.34
N ILE A 383 25.44 12.71 -4.36
CA ILE A 383 26.18 12.10 -3.24
C ILE A 383 27.57 12.72 -3.13
N ARG A 384 28.31 12.89 -4.24
CA ARG A 384 29.65 13.51 -4.22
C ARG A 384 29.60 14.92 -3.66
N GLN A 385 28.65 15.74 -4.12
CA GLN A 385 28.46 17.10 -3.63
C GLN A 385 28.15 17.15 -2.12
N ALA A 386 27.37 16.20 -1.62
CA ALA A 386 27.06 16.13 -0.20
C ALA A 386 28.27 15.70 0.65
N LEU A 387 29.07 14.74 0.16
CA LEU A 387 30.27 14.26 0.84
C LEU A 387 31.36 15.33 0.96
N GLU A 388 31.44 16.29 0.04
CA GLU A 388 32.36 17.43 0.14
C GLU A 388 32.12 18.28 1.39
N ARG A 389 30.87 18.33 1.87
CA ARG A 389 30.44 19.24 2.95
C ARG A 389 30.00 18.53 4.23
N ALA A 390 29.86 17.20 4.20
CA ALA A 390 29.38 16.42 5.34
C ALA A 390 30.42 16.34 6.47
N ALA A 391 30.01 16.56 7.71
CA ALA A 391 30.84 16.28 8.88
C ALA A 391 31.13 14.76 8.99
N PRO A 392 32.25 14.36 9.63
CA PRO A 392 32.51 12.95 9.95
C PRO A 392 31.35 12.34 10.76
N GLY A 393 30.94 11.11 10.43
CA GLY A 393 29.89 10.40 11.14
C GLY A 393 29.18 9.35 10.28
N GLN A 394 28.29 8.57 10.92
CA GLN A 394 27.61 7.43 10.29
C GLN A 394 26.85 7.80 9.00
N ALA A 395 26.24 8.99 8.95
CA ALA A 395 25.55 9.48 7.76
C ALA A 395 26.48 9.65 6.57
N ARG A 396 27.69 10.19 6.80
CA ARG A 396 28.73 10.36 5.78
C ARG A 396 29.23 9.00 5.29
N ASP A 397 29.48 8.07 6.20
CA ASP A 397 29.97 6.73 5.88
C ASP A 397 28.93 5.94 5.05
N ASP A 398 27.65 6.07 5.39
CA ASP A 398 26.56 5.46 4.62
C ASP A 398 26.48 6.00 3.18
N LEU A 399 26.64 7.31 3.01
CA LEU A 399 26.67 7.95 1.69
C LEU A 399 27.89 7.54 0.88
N ALA A 400 29.07 7.45 1.51
CA ALA A 400 30.29 6.96 0.87
C ALA A 400 30.14 5.49 0.44
N ALA A 401 29.55 4.65 1.28
CA ALA A 401 29.26 3.25 0.95
C ALA A 401 28.23 3.13 -0.20
N ALA A 402 27.23 4.00 -0.25
CA ALA A 402 26.29 4.06 -1.36
C ALA A 402 26.97 4.47 -2.67
N LEU A 403 27.83 5.50 -2.64
CA LEU A 403 28.63 5.93 -3.79
C LEU A 403 29.53 4.82 -4.32
N ALA A 404 30.27 4.14 -3.43
CA ALA A 404 31.15 3.04 -3.81
C ALA A 404 30.40 1.88 -4.49
N ARG A 405 29.17 1.58 -4.04
CA ARG A 405 28.32 0.57 -4.69
C ARG A 405 27.85 1.00 -6.07
N LEU A 406 27.53 2.28 -6.24
CA LEU A 406 27.08 2.84 -7.52
C LEU A 406 28.22 2.92 -8.54
N ASP A 407 29.45 3.23 -8.10
CA ASP A 407 30.63 3.26 -8.97
C ASP A 407 31.11 1.84 -9.38
N ALA A 408 30.69 0.79 -8.66
CA ALA A 408 31.02 -0.62 -8.95
C ALA A 408 29.95 -1.37 -9.77
N SER A 409 28.81 -0.73 -10.04
CA SER A 409 27.68 -1.27 -10.83
C SER A 409 27.70 -0.70 -12.24
#